data_AF-A0A643BQR8-F1
#
_entry.id   AF-A0A643BQR8-F1
#
_cell.length_a   1.000
_cell.length_b   1.000
_cell.length_c   1.000
_cell.angle_alpha   90.00
_cell.angle_beta   90.00
_cell.angle_gamma   90.00
#
_symmetry.space_group_name_H-M   'P 1'
#
loop_
_entity.id
_entity.type
_entity.pdbx_description
1 polymer ?
#
loop_
_entity_poly.entity_id
_entity_poly.type
_entity_poly.pdbx_seq_one_letter_code
_entity_poly.pdbx_strand_id
1 'polypeptide(L)'
;VPVACKSCPCGYVFINRKPLKIKHSEKSSPFTEVNNTMSSKDLRILFLYEFKLGHSAATASRNINSVFGEGSVSERTIRWWFEKFRSGDLSLKNEPRGRPKSVLNEDQLRAMVEANPRTAIRGLAADLGVSATTISRHLAAIGKVKKLDKWVGTTPVNGLS
;
A
#
# COMPACT_ATOMS: atom_id res chain seq x y z
N VAL A 1 -15.48 65.73 5.17
CA VAL A 1 -15.28 65.67 6.64
C VAL A 1 -15.44 64.22 7.08
N PRO A 2 -14.41 63.55 7.61
CA PRO A 2 -14.54 62.17 8.08
C PRO A 2 -15.45 62.13 9.32
N VAL A 3 -16.39 61.19 9.37
CA VAL A 3 -17.25 60.97 10.54
C VAL A 3 -16.76 59.73 11.27
N ALA A 4 -16.36 59.89 12.54
CA ALA A 4 -15.95 58.78 13.39
C ALA A 4 -17.15 57.92 13.79
N CYS A 5 -17.03 56.60 13.66
CA CYS A 5 -18.08 55.67 14.05
C CYS A 5 -17.97 55.42 15.57
N LYS A 6 -18.92 55.93 16.36
CA LYS A 6 -18.84 55.92 17.84
C LYS A 6 -18.96 54.54 18.52
N SER A 7 -18.96 53.41 17.79
CA SER A 7 -19.11 52.09 18.43
C SER A 7 -18.53 50.87 17.68
N CYS A 8 -17.63 51.01 16.68
CA CYS A 8 -16.98 49.83 16.09
C CYS A 8 -15.62 49.56 16.77
N PRO A 9 -15.36 48.37 17.34
CA PRO A 9 -14.04 48.00 17.84
C PRO A 9 -13.00 47.81 16.73
N CYS A 10 -13.39 48.00 15.47
CA CYS A 10 -12.59 47.71 14.28
C CYS A 10 -11.75 48.89 13.74
N GLY A 11 -11.91 50.11 14.25
CA GLY A 11 -11.04 51.24 13.91
C GLY A 11 -11.11 51.81 12.48
N TYR A 12 -12.14 51.52 11.69
CA TYR A 12 -12.26 52.01 10.30
C TYR A 12 -13.21 53.21 10.12
N VAL A 13 -12.86 54.11 9.20
CA VAL A 13 -13.68 55.25 8.73
C VAL A 13 -14.17 54.98 7.30
N PHE A 14 -15.47 55.17 7.03
CA PHE A 14 -16.07 54.98 5.71
C PHE A 14 -16.06 56.29 4.90
N ILE A 15 -15.40 56.29 3.73
CA ILE A 15 -15.54 57.35 2.73
C ILE A 15 -16.24 56.76 1.49
N ASN A 16 -17.46 57.23 1.26
CA ASN A 16 -18.27 57.16 0.04
C ASN A 16 -18.51 55.81 -0.65
N ARG A 17 -19.81 55.49 -0.74
CA ARG A 17 -20.43 54.39 -1.49
C ARG A 17 -20.03 54.42 -2.98
N LYS A 18 -19.01 53.67 -3.36
CA LYS A 18 -18.94 53.03 -4.69
C LYS A 18 -18.51 51.57 -4.48
N PRO A 19 -19.34 50.58 -4.86
CA PRO A 19 -18.91 49.19 -4.79
C PRO A 19 -17.87 48.98 -5.89
N LEU A 20 -16.62 48.78 -5.50
CA LEU A 20 -15.60 48.30 -6.43
C LEU A 20 -15.84 46.81 -6.65
N LYS A 21 -16.04 46.40 -7.91
CA LYS A 21 -15.99 44.98 -8.30
C LYS A 21 -14.60 44.46 -7.96
N ILE A 22 -14.49 43.70 -6.87
CA ILE A 22 -13.27 42.95 -6.58
C ILE A 22 -13.25 41.79 -7.58
N LYS A 23 -12.35 41.85 -8.56
CA LYS A 23 -11.93 40.65 -9.27
C LYS A 23 -11.30 39.75 -8.20
N HIS A 24 -11.86 38.57 -7.97
CA HIS A 24 -11.14 37.53 -7.25
C HIS A 24 -9.90 37.21 -8.09
N SER A 25 -8.78 37.83 -7.72
CA SER A 25 -7.48 37.44 -8.20
C SER A 25 -7.13 36.18 -7.44
N GLU A 26 -7.28 35.02 -8.08
CA GLU A 26 -6.60 33.80 -7.66
C GLU A 26 -5.09 34.09 -7.75
N LYS A 27 -4.52 34.65 -6.68
CA LYS A 27 -3.09 34.67 -6.49
C LYS A 27 -2.75 33.33 -5.86
N SER A 28 -2.40 32.37 -6.69
CA SER A 28 -1.64 31.21 -6.25
C SER A 28 -0.39 31.72 -5.52
N SER A 29 -0.29 31.36 -4.24
CA SER A 29 0.90 31.59 -3.43
C SER A 29 2.13 31.04 -4.15
N PRO A 30 3.30 31.69 -4.09
CA PRO A 30 4.56 31.12 -4.58
C PRO A 30 5.02 30.06 -3.58
N PHE A 31 4.27 28.95 -3.50
CA PHE A 31 4.76 27.74 -2.88
C PHE A 31 5.42 26.94 -4.00
N THR A 32 6.74 26.83 -3.90
CA THR A 32 7.59 25.98 -4.74
C THR A 32 6.87 24.68 -5.06
N GLU A 33 6.80 24.32 -6.33
CA GLU A 33 6.40 22.98 -6.78
C GLU A 33 7.36 21.98 -6.12
N VAL A 34 6.96 21.47 -4.96
CA VAL A 34 7.58 20.29 -4.36
C VAL A 34 7.02 19.13 -5.17
N ASN A 35 7.89 18.48 -5.93
CA ASN A 35 7.57 17.33 -6.77
C ASN A 35 6.86 16.28 -5.90
N ASN A 36 5.53 16.25 -5.98
CA ASN A 36 4.62 15.80 -4.92
C ASN A 36 4.20 14.33 -5.08
N THR A 37 5.12 13.44 -5.45
CA THR A 37 4.79 12.01 -5.50
C THR A 37 4.83 11.44 -4.08
N MET A 38 3.75 11.64 -3.34
CA MET A 38 3.59 11.14 -1.98
C MET A 38 3.63 9.60 -2.00
N SER A 39 4.56 8.99 -1.26
CA SER A 39 4.66 7.54 -1.26
C SER A 39 3.53 6.93 -0.43
N SER A 40 3.20 5.66 -0.70
CA SER A 40 2.23 4.94 0.13
C SER A 40 2.65 4.83 1.59
N LYS A 41 3.93 5.03 1.95
CA LYS A 41 4.40 5.05 3.33
C LYS A 41 4.05 6.38 4.01
N ASP A 42 4.21 7.49 3.29
CA ASP A 42 3.96 8.83 3.81
C ASP A 42 2.46 9.03 4.09
N LEU A 43 1.59 8.51 3.22
CA LEU A 43 0.15 8.49 3.47
C LEU A 43 -0.22 7.76 4.76
N ARG A 44 0.51 6.71 5.14
CA ARG A 44 0.25 5.97 6.40
C ARG A 44 0.65 6.75 7.62
N ILE A 45 1.71 7.56 7.53
CA ILE A 45 2.09 8.50 8.58
C ILE A 45 0.95 9.49 8.80
N LEU A 46 0.38 10.02 7.71
CA LEU A 46 -0.78 10.92 7.78
C LEU A 46 -2.01 10.23 8.38
N PHE A 47 -2.28 8.97 8.03
CA PHE A 47 -3.37 8.21 8.65
C PHE A 47 -3.18 8.08 10.16
N LEU A 48 -1.96 7.76 10.62
CA LEU A 48 -1.67 7.66 12.04
C LEU A 48 -1.82 9.02 12.74
N TYR A 49 -1.36 10.10 12.12
CA TYR A 49 -1.53 11.46 12.63
C TYR A 49 -3.01 11.83 12.82
N GLU A 50 -3.83 11.66 11.77
CA GLU A 50 -5.27 11.92 11.80
C GLU A 50 -6.00 11.04 12.84
N PHE A 51 -5.57 9.78 12.99
CA PHE A 51 -6.08 8.88 14.02
C PHE A 51 -5.77 9.39 15.44
N LYS A 52 -4.55 9.90 15.68
CA LYS A 52 -4.15 10.48 16.97
C LYS A 52 -4.86 11.79 17.29
N LEU A 53 -5.30 12.54 16.27
CA LEU A 53 -6.21 13.68 16.44
C LEU A 53 -7.64 13.29 16.83
N GLY A 54 -7.99 12.00 16.77
CA GLY A 54 -9.34 11.52 17.05
C GLY A 54 -10.34 11.80 15.94
N HIS A 55 -9.86 12.15 14.74
CA HIS A 55 -10.73 12.37 13.59
C HIS A 55 -11.36 11.07 13.09
N SER A 56 -12.52 11.19 12.44
CA SER A 56 -13.13 10.06 11.73
C SER A 56 -12.40 9.78 10.41
N ALA A 57 -12.53 8.57 9.87
CA ALA A 57 -11.94 8.22 8.57
C ALA A 57 -12.45 9.13 7.43
N ALA A 58 -13.73 9.54 7.49
CA ALA A 58 -14.31 10.47 6.52
C ALA A 58 -13.70 11.88 6.63
N THR A 59 -13.48 12.37 7.85
CA THR A 59 -12.81 13.67 8.08
C THR A 59 -11.36 13.61 7.61
N ALA A 60 -10.62 12.58 8.00
CA ALA A 60 -9.25 12.37 7.58
C ALA A 60 -9.11 12.27 6.05
N SER A 61 -10.04 11.59 5.38
CA SER A 61 -10.05 11.50 3.90
C SER A 61 -10.20 12.87 3.26
N ARG A 62 -11.10 13.71 3.77
CA ARG A 62 -11.30 15.08 3.26
C ARG A 62 -10.07 15.95 3.53
N ASN A 63 -9.49 15.88 4.72
CA ASN A 63 -8.30 16.64 5.07
C ASN A 63 -7.13 16.31 4.14
N ILE A 64 -6.85 15.01 3.97
CA ILE A 64 -5.74 14.54 3.13
C ILE A 64 -6.01 14.91 1.66
N ASN A 65 -7.21 14.64 1.14
CA ASN A 65 -7.54 14.99 -0.25
C ASN A 65 -7.52 16.51 -0.50
N SER A 66 -7.85 17.35 0.50
CA SER A 66 -7.79 18.81 0.36
C SER A 66 -6.38 19.35 0.17
N VAL A 67 -5.36 18.64 0.69
CA VAL A 67 -3.95 19.04 0.61
C VAL A 67 -3.26 18.38 -0.58
N PHE A 68 -3.58 17.10 -0.86
CA PHE A 68 -2.84 16.29 -1.83
C PHE A 68 -3.59 16.07 -3.16
N GLY A 69 -4.84 16.50 -3.25
CA GLY A 69 -5.69 16.35 -4.43
C GLY A 69 -6.90 15.44 -4.18
N GLU A 70 -7.98 15.69 -4.93
CA GLU A 70 -9.16 14.84 -4.83
C GLU A 70 -8.82 13.41 -5.27
N GLY A 71 -9.28 12.43 -4.48
CA GLY A 71 -8.99 11.02 -4.74
C GLY A 71 -7.56 10.54 -4.40
N SER A 72 -6.71 11.36 -3.78
CA SER A 72 -5.37 10.90 -3.32
C SER A 72 -5.48 9.69 -2.38
N VAL A 73 -6.49 9.68 -1.51
CA VAL A 73 -6.82 8.57 -0.64
C VAL A 73 -8.31 8.29 -0.62
N SER A 74 -8.66 7.01 -0.46
CA SER A 74 -10.05 6.59 -0.25
C SER A 74 -10.35 6.47 1.24
N GLU A 75 -11.57 6.85 1.63
CA GLU A 75 -12.05 6.66 2.99
C GLU A 75 -11.95 5.20 3.44
N ARG A 76 -12.23 4.25 2.53
CA ARG A 76 -12.12 2.81 2.79
C ARG A 76 -10.71 2.42 3.24
N THR A 77 -9.69 2.96 2.58
CA THR A 77 -8.29 2.73 2.93
C THR A 77 -8.00 3.23 4.34
N ILE A 78 -8.41 4.46 4.65
CA ILE A 78 -8.20 5.07 5.97
C ILE A 78 -8.93 4.28 7.07
N ARG A 79 -10.16 3.86 6.81
CA ARG A 79 -10.96 3.07 7.75
C ARG A 79 -10.26 1.76 8.14
N TRP A 80 -9.74 1.03 7.16
CA TRP A 80 -8.95 -0.19 7.40
C TRP A 80 -7.72 0.09 8.27
N TRP A 81 -7.00 1.19 8.01
CA TRP A 81 -5.87 1.60 8.84
C TRP A 81 -6.29 1.97 10.27
N PHE A 82 -7.42 2.67 10.43
CA PHE A 82 -7.93 3.03 11.76
C PHE A 82 -8.40 1.81 12.55
N GLU A 83 -8.90 0.76 11.89
CA GLU A 83 -9.19 -0.54 12.53
C GLU A 83 -7.91 -1.18 13.06
N LYS A 84 -6.86 -1.20 12.25
CA LYS A 84 -5.53 -1.68 12.64
C LYS A 84 -4.97 -0.91 13.84
N PHE A 85 -5.08 0.42 13.83
CA PHE A 85 -4.62 1.25 14.94
C PHE A 85 -5.45 1.05 16.21
N ARG A 86 -6.77 0.83 16.07
CA ARG A 86 -7.66 0.49 17.20
C ARG A 86 -7.33 -0.87 17.81
N SER A 87 -6.84 -1.84 17.04
CA SER A 87 -6.37 -3.12 17.57
C SER A 87 -4.99 -3.03 18.24
N GLY A 88 -4.41 -1.82 18.37
CA GLY A 88 -3.12 -1.58 19.01
C GLY A 88 -1.91 -1.70 18.11
N ASP A 89 -2.09 -2.07 16.84
CA ASP A 89 -1.00 -2.16 15.86
C ASP A 89 -0.80 -0.82 15.14
N LEU A 90 0.16 -0.03 15.61
CA LEU A 90 0.55 1.25 15.02
C LEU A 90 1.65 1.12 13.94
N SER A 91 2.00 -0.11 13.52
CA SER A 91 3.01 -0.34 12.49
C SER A 91 2.56 0.21 11.14
N LEU A 92 3.36 1.12 10.56
CA LEU A 92 3.14 1.69 9.24
C LEU A 92 3.56 0.75 8.09
N LYS A 93 4.12 -0.42 8.42
CA LYS A 93 4.50 -1.40 7.42
C LYS A 93 3.27 -2.18 6.96
N ASN A 94 3.27 -2.56 5.68
CA ASN A 94 2.36 -3.61 5.27
C ASN A 94 2.90 -4.90 5.86
N GLU A 95 2.02 -5.71 6.44
CA GLU A 95 2.36 -7.09 6.69
C GLU A 95 2.76 -7.72 5.35
N PRO A 96 3.79 -8.59 5.32
CA PRO A 96 4.06 -9.39 4.15
C PRO A 96 2.76 -10.10 3.81
N ARG A 97 2.19 -9.80 2.64
CA ARG A 97 0.99 -10.47 2.16
C ARG A 97 1.37 -11.94 2.02
N GLY A 98 0.96 -12.74 3.00
CA GLY A 98 1.20 -14.17 2.98
C GLY A 98 0.63 -14.70 1.67
N ARG A 99 1.48 -15.32 0.85
CA ARG A 99 0.99 -16.14 -0.24
C ARG A 99 0.09 -17.22 0.39
N PRO A 100 -1.08 -17.54 -0.19
CA PRO A 100 -1.88 -18.65 0.30
C PRO A 100 -0.98 -19.87 0.49
N LYS A 101 -1.10 -20.53 1.67
CA LYS A 101 -0.38 -21.77 1.93
C LYS A 101 -0.65 -22.72 0.77
N SER A 102 0.40 -23.29 0.18
CA SER A 102 0.22 -24.24 -0.91
C SER A 102 -0.57 -25.43 -0.40
N VAL A 103 -1.59 -25.83 -1.15
CA VAL A 103 -2.38 -27.05 -0.87
C VAL A 103 -1.54 -28.31 -1.05
N LEU A 104 -0.40 -28.21 -1.75
CA LEU A 104 0.48 -29.34 -2.01
C LEU A 104 1.31 -29.75 -0.79
N ASN A 105 1.27 -31.05 -0.50
CA ASN A 105 2.19 -31.70 0.41
C ASN A 105 3.54 -31.94 -0.30
N GLU A 106 4.57 -31.21 0.12
CA GLU A 106 5.91 -31.27 -0.47
C GLU A 106 6.63 -32.60 -0.20
N ASP A 107 6.33 -33.27 0.91
CA ASP A 107 6.89 -34.58 1.25
C ASP A 107 6.32 -35.67 0.32
N GLN A 108 5.02 -35.60 0.03
CA GLN A 108 4.38 -36.49 -0.93
C GLN A 108 4.99 -36.30 -2.33
N LEU A 109 5.17 -35.04 -2.77
CA LEU A 109 5.81 -34.74 -4.06
C LEU A 109 7.25 -35.26 -4.12
N ARG A 110 8.02 -35.10 -3.03
CA ARG A 110 9.38 -35.62 -2.91
C ARG A 110 9.41 -37.15 -3.05
N ALA A 111 8.53 -37.85 -2.35
CA ALA A 111 8.43 -39.31 -2.40
C ALA A 111 8.10 -39.81 -3.82
N MET A 112 7.15 -39.17 -4.53
CA MET A 112 6.79 -39.55 -5.90
C MET A 112 7.97 -39.40 -6.87
N VAL A 113 8.75 -38.34 -6.72
CA VAL A 113 9.92 -38.05 -7.57
C VAL A 113 11.09 -38.98 -7.27
N GLU A 114 11.28 -39.37 -6.01
CA GLU A 114 12.32 -40.32 -5.60
C GLU A 114 11.98 -41.75 -6.00
N ALA A 115 10.71 -42.15 -5.88
CA ALA A 115 10.23 -43.46 -6.33
C ALA A 115 10.33 -43.62 -7.85
N ASN A 116 10.09 -42.56 -8.62
CA ASN A 116 10.24 -42.59 -10.07
C ASN A 116 10.89 -41.29 -10.60
N PRO A 117 12.23 -41.27 -10.71
CA PRO A 117 12.98 -40.08 -11.14
C PRO A 117 12.73 -39.64 -12.59
N ARG A 118 12.06 -40.45 -13.42
CA ARG A 118 11.72 -40.10 -14.82
C ARG A 118 10.31 -39.54 -14.98
N THR A 119 9.60 -39.31 -13.87
CA THR A 119 8.23 -38.75 -13.89
C THR A 119 8.17 -37.41 -14.62
N ALA A 120 7.19 -37.29 -15.52
CA ALA A 120 6.88 -36.05 -16.18
C ALA A 120 6.04 -35.14 -15.28
N ILE A 121 6.31 -33.82 -15.31
CA ILE A 121 5.58 -32.81 -14.56
C ILE A 121 4.06 -32.91 -14.81
N ARG A 122 3.66 -33.20 -16.05
CA ARG A 122 2.25 -33.34 -16.42
C ARG A 122 1.56 -34.54 -15.73
N GLY A 123 2.30 -35.63 -15.50
CA GLY A 123 1.78 -36.79 -14.77
C GLY A 123 1.57 -36.45 -13.30
N LEU A 124 2.59 -35.87 -12.66
CA LEU A 124 2.52 -35.40 -11.26
C LEU A 124 1.39 -34.39 -11.06
N ALA A 125 1.16 -33.51 -12.04
CA ALA A 125 0.08 -32.53 -12.02
C ALA A 125 -1.30 -33.20 -12.05
N ALA A 126 -1.48 -34.24 -12.87
CA ALA A 126 -2.72 -35.00 -12.93
C ALA A 126 -2.96 -35.79 -11.63
N ASP A 127 -1.93 -36.46 -11.11
CA ASP A 127 -2.02 -37.29 -9.89
C ASP A 127 -2.32 -36.45 -8.64
N LEU A 128 -1.75 -35.24 -8.57
CA LEU A 128 -1.92 -34.32 -7.44
C LEU A 128 -3.04 -33.29 -7.65
N GLY A 129 -3.75 -33.34 -8.78
CA GLY A 129 -4.87 -32.44 -9.07
C GLY A 129 -4.50 -30.95 -9.11
N VAL A 130 -3.28 -30.61 -9.51
CA VAL A 130 -2.76 -29.23 -9.52
C VAL A 130 -2.16 -28.86 -10.88
N SER A 131 -1.95 -27.57 -11.12
CA SER A 131 -1.30 -27.14 -12.36
C SER A 131 0.16 -27.61 -12.44
N ALA A 132 0.63 -27.91 -13.66
CA ALA A 132 2.03 -28.23 -13.94
C ALA A 132 3.00 -27.11 -13.48
N THR A 133 2.56 -25.85 -13.54
CA THR A 133 3.31 -24.69 -13.03
C THR A 133 3.49 -24.73 -11.51
N THR A 134 2.48 -25.23 -10.79
CA THR A 134 2.54 -25.40 -9.34
C THR A 134 3.54 -26.50 -9.00
N ILE A 135 3.44 -27.67 -9.67
CA ILE A 135 4.42 -28.76 -9.51
C ILE A 135 5.85 -28.28 -9.78
N SER A 136 6.09 -27.61 -10.91
CA SER A 136 7.43 -27.12 -11.25
C SER A 136 8.02 -26.19 -10.18
N ARG A 137 7.19 -25.31 -9.61
CA ARG A 137 7.60 -24.39 -8.55
C ARG A 137 7.93 -25.14 -7.25
N HIS A 138 7.13 -26.12 -6.87
CA HIS A 138 7.38 -26.91 -5.67
C HIS A 138 8.60 -27.82 -5.83
N LEU A 139 8.83 -28.41 -7.00
CA LEU A 139 10.05 -29.16 -7.30
C LEU A 139 11.30 -28.31 -7.14
N ALA A 140 11.28 -27.07 -7.63
CA ALA A 140 12.37 -26.13 -7.41
C ALA A 140 12.56 -25.77 -5.93
N ALA A 141 11.46 -25.58 -5.18
CA ALA A 141 11.51 -25.29 -3.74
C ALA A 141 12.13 -26.42 -2.92
N ILE A 142 11.87 -27.68 -3.28
CA ILE A 142 12.48 -28.87 -2.65
C ILE A 142 13.86 -29.25 -3.25
N GLY A 143 14.43 -28.40 -4.11
CA GLY A 143 15.76 -28.61 -4.69
C GLY A 143 15.83 -29.78 -5.69
N LYS A 144 14.74 -30.13 -6.38
CA LYS A 144 14.75 -31.14 -7.44
C LYS A 144 14.86 -30.47 -8.80
N VAL A 145 15.87 -30.85 -9.58
CA VAL A 145 16.08 -30.39 -10.96
C VAL A 145 16.17 -31.58 -11.91
N LYS A 146 15.72 -31.40 -13.16
CA LYS A 146 15.75 -32.46 -14.16
C LYS A 146 17.07 -32.39 -14.95
N LYS A 147 17.91 -33.42 -14.85
CA LYS A 147 19.15 -33.59 -15.64
C LYS A 147 19.07 -34.88 -16.45
N LEU A 148 19.30 -34.83 -17.76
CA LEU A 148 19.29 -36.00 -18.66
C LEU A 148 18.10 -36.93 -18.40
N ASP A 149 16.91 -36.33 -18.33
CA ASP A 149 15.61 -36.98 -18.06
C ASP A 149 15.37 -37.53 -16.64
N LYS A 150 16.28 -37.32 -15.69
CA LYS A 150 16.12 -37.75 -14.28
C LYS A 150 16.06 -36.57 -13.32
N TRP A 151 15.20 -36.66 -12.31
CA TRP A 151 15.19 -35.72 -11.18
C TRP A 151 16.36 -36.02 -10.24
N VAL A 152 17.18 -34.99 -9.97
CA VAL A 152 18.31 -35.05 -9.04
C VAL A 152 18.19 -33.95 -7.98
N GLY A 153 18.68 -34.22 -6.78
CA GLY A 153 18.79 -33.20 -5.74
C GLY A 153 19.89 -32.20 -6.07
N THR A 154 19.63 -30.92 -5.86
CA THR A 154 20.66 -29.88 -5.86
C THR A 154 21.37 -29.90 -4.51
N THR A 155 22.46 -30.65 -4.40
CA THR A 155 23.41 -30.42 -3.30
C THR A 155 24.08 -29.07 -3.53
N PRO A 156 24.18 -28.20 -2.52
CA PRO A 156 25.06 -27.04 -2.61
C PRO A 156 26.48 -27.56 -2.74
N VAL A 157 27.12 -27.31 -3.88
CA VAL A 157 28.57 -27.50 -4.04
C VAL A 157 29.28 -26.36 -3.30
N ASN A 158 29.24 -26.41 -1.96
CA ASN A 158 30.09 -25.57 -1.13
C ASN A 158 31.14 -26.46 -0.49
N GLY A 159 32.31 -26.53 -1.13
CA GLY A 159 33.44 -27.32 -0.64
C GLY A 159 34.61 -27.32 -1.60
N LEU A 160 35.18 -26.15 -1.88
CA LEU A 160 36.57 -25.96 -2.30
C LEU A 160 37.01 -24.55 -1.85
N SER A 161 37.53 -24.47 -0.64
CA SER A 161 38.57 -23.57 -0.11
C SER A 161 39.06 -24.14 1.20
#